data_AF-A0A520ZWX2-F1
#
_entry.id   AF-A0A520ZWX2-F1
#
_cell.length_a   1.000
_cell.length_b   1.000
_cell.length_c   1.000
_cell.angle_alpha   90.00
_cell.angle_beta   90.00
_cell.angle_gamma   90.00
#
_symmetry.space_group_name_H-M   'P 1'
#
loop_
_entity.id
_entity.type
_entity.pdbx_description
1 polymer ?
#
loop_
_entity_poly.entity_id
_entity_poly.type
_entity_poly.pdbx_seq_one_letter_code
_entity_poly.pdbx_strand_id
1 'polypeptide(L)'
;MNLAELKLKKIDELVKLARGLKVEGYSSMRKQELIFAILQAQADEEGKLRGSGVLEILPDGFGFLRAPDYNYLPGPDDIYVSPSQIRRLNLRTGDVIDGLVRAPKESERYFALLKVESVNFDPPEAAKQKTLFGNLTPLHPEEKFNLEWQP
;
A
#
# COMPACT_ATOMS: atom_id res chain seq x y z
N MET A 1 5.25 -1.47 -13.35
CA MET A 1 4.42 -0.32 -12.93
C MET A 1 3.74 -0.67 -11.62
N ASN A 2 3.64 0.27 -10.68
CA ASN A 2 2.97 0.03 -9.40
C ASN A 2 1.53 0.58 -9.39
N LEU A 3 0.75 0.23 -8.38
CA LEU A 3 -0.65 0.68 -8.24
C LEU A 3 -0.78 2.21 -8.16
N ALA A 4 0.17 2.90 -7.54
CA ALA A 4 0.13 4.37 -7.38
C ALA A 4 0.31 5.10 -8.72
N GLU A 5 1.24 4.65 -9.57
CA GLU A 5 1.50 5.22 -10.89
C GLU A 5 0.26 5.16 -11.80
N LEU A 6 -0.48 4.05 -11.76
CA LEU A 6 -1.68 3.87 -12.59
C LEU A 6 -2.87 4.71 -12.09
N LYS A 7 -2.95 4.99 -10.78
CA LYS A 7 -4.00 5.88 -10.23
C LYS A 7 -3.87 7.31 -10.74
N LEU A 8 -2.64 7.79 -10.89
CA LEU A 8 -2.34 9.14 -11.38
C LEU A 8 -2.67 9.34 -12.86
N LYS A 9 -2.78 8.27 -13.63
CA LYS A 9 -3.12 8.33 -15.06
C LYS A 9 -4.59 8.71 -15.28
N LYS A 10 -4.82 9.46 -16.36
CA LYS A 10 -6.16 9.75 -16.87
C LYS A 10 -6.79 8.49 -17.48
N ILE A 11 -8.12 8.46 -17.52
CA ILE A 11 -8.85 7.28 -17.99
C ILE A 11 -8.55 6.95 -19.45
N ASP A 12 -8.30 7.96 -20.29
CA ASP A 12 -7.92 7.79 -21.69
C ASP A 12 -6.53 7.15 -21.84
N GLU A 13 -5.58 7.51 -20.99
CA GLU A 13 -4.26 6.85 -20.92
C GLU A 13 -4.39 5.39 -20.47
N LEU A 14 -5.23 5.12 -19.48
CA LEU A 14 -5.49 3.75 -19.01
C LEU A 14 -6.14 2.90 -20.11
N VAL A 15 -7.13 3.44 -20.83
CA VAL A 15 -7.77 2.74 -21.96
C VAL A 15 -6.76 2.45 -23.07
N LYS A 16 -5.85 3.39 -23.38
CA LYS A 16 -4.75 3.16 -24.34
C LYS A 16 -3.82 2.05 -23.86
N LEU A 17 -3.46 2.04 -22.57
CA LEU A 17 -2.61 1.00 -21.98
C LEU A 17 -3.29 -0.38 -22.06
N ALA A 18 -4.55 -0.48 -21.63
CA ALA A 18 -5.34 -1.71 -21.66
C ALA A 18 -5.48 -2.29 -23.06
N ARG A 19 -5.69 -1.42 -24.07
CA ARG A 19 -5.71 -1.81 -25.47
C ARG A 19 -4.37 -2.38 -25.95
N GLY A 20 -3.25 -1.74 -25.56
CA GLY A 20 -1.91 -2.22 -25.88
C GLY A 20 -1.59 -3.60 -25.26
N LEU A 21 -2.16 -3.85 -24.07
CA LEU A 21 -2.01 -5.10 -23.32
C LEU A 21 -3.03 -6.18 -23.68
N LYS A 22 -3.92 -5.92 -24.66
CA LYS A 22 -4.99 -6.83 -25.09
C LYS A 22 -5.93 -7.29 -23.94
N VAL A 23 -6.17 -6.42 -22.97
CA VAL A 23 -7.18 -6.65 -21.93
C VAL A 23 -8.56 -6.76 -22.60
N GLU A 24 -9.36 -7.76 -22.26
CA GLU A 24 -10.73 -7.90 -22.78
C GLU A 24 -11.73 -7.04 -21.97
N GLY A 25 -12.77 -6.52 -22.61
CA GLY A 25 -13.83 -5.78 -21.91
C GLY A 25 -13.43 -4.41 -21.32
N TYR A 26 -12.22 -3.92 -21.60
CA TYR A 26 -11.67 -2.68 -21.04
C TYR A 26 -12.54 -1.43 -21.27
N SER A 27 -13.37 -1.41 -22.31
CA SER A 27 -14.23 -0.28 -22.67
C SER A 27 -15.42 -0.07 -21.72
N SER A 28 -15.89 -1.12 -21.05
CA SER A 28 -17.01 -1.04 -20.09
C SER A 28 -16.56 -0.98 -18.63
N MET A 29 -15.26 -1.13 -18.37
CA MET A 29 -14.70 -1.18 -17.02
C MET A 29 -14.67 0.21 -16.38
N ARG A 30 -14.97 0.26 -15.08
CA ARG A 30 -14.72 1.45 -14.26
C ARG A 30 -13.21 1.69 -14.13
N LYS A 31 -12.78 2.92 -13.79
CA LYS A 31 -11.34 3.26 -13.65
C LYS A 31 -10.56 2.25 -12.79
N GLN A 32 -11.15 1.79 -11.68
CA GLN A 32 -10.51 0.79 -10.80
C GLN A 32 -10.39 -0.59 -11.44
N GLU A 33 -11.46 -1.09 -12.05
CA GLU A 33 -11.46 -2.37 -12.78
C GLU A 33 -10.46 -2.33 -13.94
N LEU A 34 -10.36 -1.20 -14.62
CA LEU A 34 -9.41 -0.98 -15.70
C LEU A 34 -7.95 -0.97 -15.21
N ILE A 35 -7.67 -0.25 -14.13
CA ILE A 35 -6.35 -0.27 -13.47
C ILE A 35 -6.00 -1.70 -13.06
N PHE A 36 -6.96 -2.43 -12.52
CA PHE A 36 -6.78 -3.82 -12.11
C PHE A 36 -6.44 -4.72 -13.29
N ALA A 37 -7.21 -4.66 -14.36
CA ALA A 37 -7.02 -5.50 -15.53
C ALA A 37 -5.68 -5.20 -16.23
N ILE A 38 -5.25 -3.93 -16.24
CA ILE A 38 -3.93 -3.51 -16.70
C ILE A 38 -2.82 -4.10 -15.82
N LEU A 39 -2.95 -4.01 -14.50
CA LEU A 39 -1.99 -4.58 -13.55
C LEU A 39 -1.85 -6.09 -13.72
N GLN A 40 -2.98 -6.77 -13.92
CA GLN A 40 -3.01 -8.22 -14.13
C GLN A 40 -2.36 -8.61 -15.47
N ALA A 41 -2.61 -7.84 -16.53
CA ALA A 41 -2.01 -8.09 -17.84
C ALA A 41 -0.51 -7.71 -17.92
N GLN A 42 -0.03 -6.84 -17.04
CA GLN A 42 1.39 -6.44 -16.93
C GLN A 42 2.19 -7.19 -15.87
N ALA A 43 1.54 -8.01 -15.04
CA ALA A 43 2.29 -8.82 -14.10
C ALA A 43 3.18 -9.77 -14.92
N ASP A 44 4.51 -9.56 -14.88
CA ASP A 44 5.52 -10.41 -15.53
C ASP A 44 5.34 -11.88 -15.13
N GLU A 45 6.03 -12.82 -15.78
CA GLU A 45 5.94 -14.30 -15.64
C GLU A 45 5.86 -14.86 -14.19
N GLU A 46 6.13 -14.06 -13.15
CA GLU A 46 5.94 -14.41 -11.73
C GLU A 46 4.64 -13.91 -11.06
N GLY A 47 3.82 -13.06 -11.69
CA GLY A 47 2.47 -12.70 -11.22
C GLY A 47 2.38 -11.85 -9.95
N LYS A 48 3.44 -11.14 -9.54
CA LYS A 48 3.51 -10.46 -8.22
C LYS A 48 3.24 -8.95 -8.34
N LEU A 49 2.08 -8.51 -7.86
CA LEU A 49 1.74 -7.09 -7.72
C LEU A 49 2.43 -6.51 -6.48
N ARG A 50 2.70 -5.20 -6.47
CA ARG A 50 3.25 -4.47 -5.31
C ARG A 50 2.28 -3.39 -4.83
N GLY A 51 2.20 -3.24 -3.51
CA GLY A 51 1.34 -2.26 -2.86
C GLY A 51 2.00 -1.66 -1.62
N SER A 52 1.58 -0.44 -1.29
CA SER A 52 2.10 0.35 -0.19
C SER A 52 0.97 1.10 0.51
N GLY A 53 1.10 1.36 1.81
CA GLY A 53 0.22 2.24 2.55
C GLY A 53 0.50 2.23 4.04
N VAL A 54 -0.30 3.02 4.78
CA VAL A 54 -0.21 3.11 6.24
C VAL A 54 -1.22 2.16 6.88
N LEU A 55 -0.75 1.29 7.77
CA LEU A 55 -1.58 0.30 8.42
C LEU A 55 -2.57 0.94 9.39
N GLU A 56 -3.84 0.60 9.25
CA GLU A 56 -4.88 0.79 10.26
C GLU A 56 -5.39 -0.57 10.73
N ILE A 57 -5.21 -0.88 12.02
CA ILE A 57 -5.72 -2.11 12.63
C ILE A 57 -7.10 -1.84 13.25
N LEU A 58 -8.08 -2.66 12.87
CA LEU A 58 -9.45 -2.58 13.36
C LEU A 58 -9.66 -3.43 14.63
N PRO A 59 -10.75 -3.24 15.40
CA PRO A 59 -11.00 -3.95 16.66
C PRO A 59 -10.96 -5.48 16.56
N ASP A 60 -11.34 -6.03 15.41
CA ASP A 60 -11.33 -7.47 15.13
C ASP A 60 -9.91 -8.03 14.86
N GLY A 61 -8.89 -7.17 14.89
CA GLY A 61 -7.48 -7.54 14.80
C GLY A 61 -6.93 -7.74 13.39
N PHE A 62 -7.74 -7.59 12.34
CA PHE A 62 -7.26 -7.41 10.96
C PHE A 62 -7.07 -5.93 10.66
N GLY A 63 -6.43 -5.60 9.54
CA GLY A 63 -6.19 -4.21 9.17
C GLY A 63 -6.23 -3.94 7.67
N PHE A 64 -6.11 -2.67 7.34
CA PHE A 64 -6.01 -2.17 5.97
C PHE A 64 -4.82 -1.22 5.82
N LEU A 65 -4.11 -1.32 4.71
CA LEU A 65 -3.16 -0.27 4.30
C LEU A 65 -3.94 0.83 3.59
N ARG A 66 -3.98 2.00 4.23
CA ARG A 66 -4.65 3.20 3.73
C ARG A 66 -3.69 4.01 2.84
N ALA A 67 -4.22 4.55 1.76
CA ALA A 67 -3.44 5.35 0.81
C ALA A 67 -3.33 6.84 1.26
N PRO A 68 -2.12 7.44 1.23
CA PRO A 68 -1.94 8.87 1.45
C PRO A 68 -2.73 9.74 0.48
N ASP A 69 -2.81 9.33 -0.80
CA ASP A 69 -3.54 10.02 -1.87
C ASP A 69 -5.05 10.10 -1.62
N TYR A 70 -5.56 9.28 -0.70
CA TYR A 70 -6.96 9.28 -0.28
C TYR A 70 -7.15 9.79 1.16
N ASN A 71 -6.19 10.60 1.64
CA ASN A 71 -6.19 11.19 3.00
C ASN A 71 -6.35 10.15 4.11
N TYR A 72 -5.84 8.93 3.89
CA TYR A 72 -5.98 7.79 4.80
C TYR A 72 -7.43 7.38 5.10
N LEU A 73 -8.39 7.83 4.30
CA LEU A 73 -9.79 7.43 4.44
C LEU A 73 -10.01 6.01 3.88
N PRO A 74 -11.05 5.30 4.33
CA PRO A 74 -11.41 4.02 3.76
C PRO A 74 -11.68 4.10 2.25
N GLY A 75 -10.88 3.37 1.48
CA GLY A 75 -10.90 3.31 0.04
C GLY A 75 -11.17 1.89 -0.49
N PRO A 76 -11.80 1.75 -1.66
CA PRO A 76 -11.98 0.44 -2.32
C PRO A 76 -10.65 -0.20 -2.77
N ASP A 77 -9.59 0.59 -2.82
CA ASP A 77 -8.22 0.26 -3.20
C ASP A 77 -7.31 -0.05 -2.00
N ASP A 78 -7.89 -0.10 -0.79
CA ASP A 78 -7.16 -0.48 0.42
C ASP A 78 -6.70 -1.94 0.35
N ILE A 79 -5.55 -2.20 0.99
CA ILE A 79 -4.93 -3.52 1.00
C ILE A 79 -5.21 -4.17 2.34
N TYR A 80 -5.95 -5.27 2.33
CA TYR A 80 -6.21 -6.11 3.49
C TYR A 80 -4.92 -6.73 4.05
N VAL A 81 -4.78 -6.68 5.37
CA VAL A 81 -3.69 -7.28 6.13
C VAL A 81 -4.28 -8.24 7.17
N SER A 82 -3.82 -9.49 7.16
CA SER A 82 -4.38 -10.51 8.04
C SER A 82 -3.92 -10.33 9.49
N PRO A 83 -4.72 -10.78 10.48
CA PRO A 83 -4.31 -10.79 11.89
C PRO A 83 -3.01 -11.59 12.12
N SER A 84 -2.77 -12.63 11.32
CA SER A 84 -1.55 -13.44 11.41
C SER A 84 -0.30 -12.67 10.98
N GLN A 85 -0.38 -11.85 9.92
CA GLN A 85 0.71 -10.98 9.50
C GLN A 85 1.01 -9.91 10.55
N ILE A 86 -0.04 -9.26 11.07
CA ILE A 86 0.05 -8.25 12.13
C ILE A 86 0.77 -8.81 13.36
N ARG A 87 0.34 -9.97 13.87
CA ARG A 87 0.96 -10.60 15.04
C ARG A 87 2.39 -11.06 14.78
N ARG A 88 2.66 -11.71 13.63
CA ARG A 88 3.99 -12.30 13.33
C ARG A 88 5.09 -11.24 13.21
N LEU A 89 4.75 -10.08 12.66
CA LEU A 89 5.69 -8.98 12.44
C LEU A 89 5.59 -7.89 13.52
N ASN A 90 4.73 -8.07 14.54
CA ASN A 90 4.49 -7.10 15.61
C ASN A 90 4.10 -5.71 15.08
N LEU A 91 3.28 -5.68 14.02
CA LEU A 91 2.85 -4.47 13.35
C LEU A 91 1.85 -3.68 14.20
N ARG A 92 1.84 -2.37 14.04
CA ARG A 92 0.96 -1.44 14.75
C ARG A 92 0.28 -0.46 13.79
N THR A 93 -0.88 0.05 14.21
CA THR A 93 -1.52 1.17 13.50
C THR A 93 -0.53 2.33 13.38
N GLY A 94 -0.37 2.84 12.16
CA GLY A 94 0.60 3.88 11.81
C GLY A 94 1.87 3.37 11.11
N ASP A 95 2.13 2.05 11.10
CA ASP A 95 3.26 1.51 10.34
C ASP A 95 3.05 1.68 8.83
N VAL A 96 4.04 2.24 8.15
CA VAL A 96 4.14 2.27 6.69
C VAL A 96 4.63 0.91 6.22
N ILE A 97 3.87 0.26 5.35
CA ILE A 97 4.15 -1.09 4.87
C ILE A 97 4.24 -1.08 3.36
N ASP A 98 5.33 -1.63 2.82
CA ASP A 98 5.44 -2.00 1.42
C ASP A 98 5.52 -3.52 1.29
N GLY A 99 4.92 -4.06 0.24
CA GLY A 99 5.01 -5.48 -0.02
C GLY A 99 4.34 -5.96 -1.28
N LEU A 100 4.43 -7.27 -1.47
CA LEU A 100 3.73 -7.98 -2.53
C LEU A 100 2.26 -8.09 -2.16
N VAL A 101 1.38 -7.76 -3.09
CA VAL A 101 -0.07 -7.86 -2.96
C VAL A 101 -0.62 -8.81 -4.00
N ARG A 102 -1.82 -9.30 -3.76
CA ARG A 102 -2.59 -10.07 -4.73
C ARG A 102 -3.97 -9.46 -4.91
N ALA A 103 -4.53 -9.73 -6.08
CA ALA A 103 -5.92 -9.45 -6.39
C ALA A 103 -6.87 -10.10 -5.36
N PRO A 104 -8.06 -9.49 -5.13
CA PRO A 104 -9.16 -10.20 -4.50
C PRO A 104 -9.54 -11.44 -5.32
N LYS A 105 -9.87 -12.53 -4.63
CA LYS A 105 -10.58 -13.68 -5.23
C LYS A 105 -12.06 -13.34 -5.43
N GLU A 106 -12.83 -14.21 -6.09
CA GLU A 106 -14.26 -14.00 -6.38
C GLU A 106 -15.11 -13.65 -5.14
N SER A 107 -14.71 -14.10 -3.95
CA SER A 107 -15.39 -13.83 -2.67
C SER A 107 -14.83 -12.63 -1.89
N GLU A 108 -13.77 -11.99 -2.38
CA GLU A 108 -13.05 -10.92 -1.69
C GLU A 108 -13.29 -9.57 -2.39
N ARG A 109 -13.29 -8.48 -1.62
CA ARG A 109 -13.51 -7.12 -2.14
C ARG A 109 -12.24 -6.30 -2.29
N TYR A 110 -11.21 -6.62 -1.51
CA TYR A 110 -10.00 -5.81 -1.38
C TYR A 110 -8.76 -6.58 -1.86
N PHE A 111 -7.72 -5.85 -2.24
CA PHE A 111 -6.39 -6.46 -2.40
C PHE A 111 -5.95 -7.06 -1.09
N ALA A 112 -5.16 -8.14 -1.13
CA ALA A 112 -4.62 -8.75 0.07
C ALA A 112 -3.10 -8.73 0.05
N LEU A 113 -2.48 -8.39 1.18
CA LEU A 113 -1.05 -8.43 1.35
C LEU A 113 -0.56 -9.88 1.35
N LEU A 114 0.36 -10.22 0.45
CA LEU A 114 0.93 -11.56 0.32
C LEU A 114 2.22 -11.67 1.13
N LYS A 115 3.13 -10.70 0.96
CA LYS A 115 4.43 -10.67 1.64
C LYS A 115 4.81 -9.23 1.97
N VAL A 116 5.24 -8.99 3.20
CA VAL A 116 5.82 -7.71 3.61
C VAL A 116 7.28 -7.66 3.14
N GLU A 117 7.65 -6.61 2.43
CA GLU A 117 9.03 -6.35 1.98
C GLU A 117 9.74 -5.32 2.88
N SER A 118 9.02 -4.32 3.41
CA SER A 118 9.55 -3.34 4.36
C SER A 118 8.48 -2.83 5.35
N VAL A 119 8.93 -2.33 6.49
CA VAL A 119 8.13 -1.68 7.53
C VAL A 119 8.82 -0.39 7.99
N ASN A 120 8.18 0.77 7.81
CA ASN A 120 8.75 2.10 8.05
C ASN A 120 10.10 2.29 7.35
N PHE A 121 10.18 1.91 6.08
CA PHE A 121 11.37 2.03 5.22
C PHE A 121 12.56 1.13 5.60
N ASP A 122 12.40 0.28 6.62
CA ASP A 122 13.40 -0.69 7.06
C ASP A 122 12.99 -2.14 6.73
N PRO A 123 13.92 -3.11 6.78
CA PRO A 123 13.59 -4.52 6.71
C PRO A 123 12.57 -4.94 7.79
N PRO A 124 11.63 -5.85 7.49
CA PRO A 124 10.56 -6.24 8.43
C PRO A 124 11.08 -6.77 9.77
N GLU A 125 12.28 -7.35 9.79
CA GLU A 125 12.94 -7.87 10.98
C GLU A 125 13.31 -6.75 11.96
N ALA A 126 13.66 -5.57 11.47
CA ALA A 126 14.04 -4.42 12.30
C ALA A 126 12.86 -3.89 13.13
N ALA A 127 11.62 -4.06 12.64
CA ALA A 127 10.41 -3.64 13.36
C ALA A 127 10.24 -4.35 14.71
N LYS A 128 10.80 -5.54 14.89
CA LYS A 128 10.65 -6.34 16.13
C LYS A 128 11.44 -5.79 17.31
N GLN A 129 12.51 -5.03 17.07
CA GLN A 129 13.41 -4.53 18.12
C GLN A 129 13.12 -3.07 18.52
N LYS A 130 12.03 -2.48 18.02
CA LYS A 130 11.71 -1.07 18.26
C LYS A 130 11.25 -0.84 19.70
N THR A 131 11.84 0.16 20.36
CA THR A 131 11.30 0.72 21.60
C THR A 131 9.99 1.44 21.29
N LEU A 132 8.97 1.23 22.13
CA LEU A 132 7.70 1.93 21.97
C LEU A 132 7.88 3.42 22.19
N PHE A 133 7.18 4.25 21.39
CA PHE A 133 7.25 5.70 21.52
C PHE A 133 6.97 6.19 22.94
N GLY A 134 5.96 5.60 23.62
CA GLY A 134 5.63 5.94 25.01
C GLY A 134 6.70 5.57 26.06
N ASN A 135 7.70 4.77 25.68
CA ASN A 135 8.84 4.41 26.53
C ASN A 135 10.08 5.27 26.26
N LEU A 136 10.05 6.17 25.27
CA LEU A 136 11.15 7.07 24.99
C LEU A 136 11.23 8.15 26.07
N THR A 137 12.45 8.54 26.44
CA THR A 137 12.66 9.63 27.39
C THR A 137 12.42 10.97 26.68
N PRO A 138 11.48 11.81 27.15
CA PRO A 138 11.26 13.13 26.57
C PRO A 138 12.43 14.06 26.91
N LEU A 139 12.97 14.74 25.91
CA LEU A 139 14.05 15.71 26.04
C LEU A 139 13.69 17.01 25.32
N HIS A 140 14.36 18.10 25.68
CA HIS A 140 14.34 19.32 24.86
C HIS A 140 15.13 19.11 23.56
N PRO A 141 14.81 19.83 22.47
CA PRO A 141 15.58 19.74 21.24
C PRO A 141 17.04 20.16 21.46
N GLU A 142 17.98 19.29 21.07
CA GLU A 142 19.43 19.59 21.10
C GLU A 142 19.91 20.23 19.80
N GLU A 143 19.15 20.06 18.72
CA GLU A 143 19.47 20.56 17.38
C GLU A 143 18.40 21.55 16.90
N LYS A 144 18.84 22.65 16.28
CA LYS A 144 17.97 23.66 15.67
C LYS A 144 17.89 23.43 14.16
N PHE A 145 16.68 23.26 13.63
CA PHE A 145 16.46 23.38 12.19
C PHE A 145 16.69 24.82 11.74
N ASN A 146 17.63 25.03 10.81
CA ASN A 146 17.77 26.33 10.16
C ASN A 146 16.74 26.46 9.04
N LEU A 147 15.81 27.39 9.20
CA LEU A 147 14.75 27.68 8.22
C LEU A 147 15.11 28.84 7.29
N GLU A 148 16.26 29.49 7.51
CA GLU A 148 16.78 30.53 6.63
C GLU A 148 17.12 29.92 5.26
N TRP A 149 16.43 30.39 4.23
CA TRP A 149 16.59 29.88 2.86
C TRP A 149 17.25 30.91 1.92
N GLN A 150 17.29 32.19 2.30
CA GLN A 150 18.09 33.23 1.67
C GLN A 150 18.62 34.20 2.75
N PRO A 151 19.90 34.62 2.68
CA PRO A 151 20.53 35.49 3.68
C PRO A 151 20.01 36.94 3.63
#